data_AF-A0A094D8P1-F1
#
_entry.id   AF-A0A094D8P1-F1
#
_cell.length_a   1.000
_cell.length_b   1.000
_cell.length_c   1.000
_cell.angle_alpha   90.00
_cell.angle_beta   90.00
_cell.angle_gamma   90.00
#
_symmetry.space_group_name_H-M   'P 1'
#
loop_
_entity.id
_entity.type
_entity.pdbx_description
1 polymer ?
#
loop_
_entity_poly.entity_id
_entity_poly.type
_entity_poly.pdbx_seq_one_letter_code
_entity_poly.pdbx_strand_id
1 'polypeptide(L)' 'METIKNAANYVSETVQGAGSEASKEANKSVAKDNDASLSSRATAAKDALGDKIDESSHNTKADVHKEAAKH' A
#
# COMPACT_ATOMS: atom_id res chain seq x y z
N MET A 1 5.88 25.84 8.78
CA MET A 1 4.62 25.08 8.96
C MET A 1 4.44 24.00 7.89
N GLU A 2 4.90 24.22 6.67
CA GLU A 2 4.78 23.26 5.55
C GLU A 2 5.64 22.00 5.73
N THR A 3 6.85 22.14 6.29
CA THR A 3 7.76 21.03 6.59
C THR A 3 7.16 20.01 7.56
N ILE A 4 6.47 20.49 8.61
CA ILE A 4 5.80 19.62 9.60
C ILE A 4 4.60 18.90 8.98
N LYS A 5 3.82 19.59 8.13
CA LYS A 5 2.74 18.97 7.36
C LYS A 5 3.28 17.91 6.39
N ASN A 6 4.37 18.20 5.67
CA ASN A 6 5.00 17.25 4.77
C ASN A 6 5.58 16.06 5.52
N ALA A 7 6.17 16.25 6.70
CA ALA A 7 6.63 15.15 7.54
C ALA A 7 5.46 14.28 8.06
N ALA A 8 4.35 14.90 8.48
CA ALA A 8 3.15 14.19 8.89
C ALA A 8 2.52 13.40 7.73
N ASN A 9 2.43 14.02 6.55
CA ASN A 9 1.95 13.36 5.33
C ASN A 9 2.88 12.21 4.94
N TYR A 10 4.21 12.40 5.00
CA TYR A 10 5.18 11.33 4.76
C TYR A 10 4.94 10.11 5.64
N VAL A 11 4.78 10.33 6.96
CA VAL A 11 4.51 9.23 7.90
C VAL A 11 3.15 8.58 7.61
N SER A 12 2.10 9.38 7.38
CA SER A 12 0.78 8.86 7.02
C SER A 12 0.84 7.99 5.76
N GLU A 13 1.45 8.49 4.69
CA GLU A 13 1.58 7.80 3.41
C GLU A 13 2.45 6.55 3.54
N THR A 14 3.50 6.59 4.37
CA THR A 14 4.34 5.41 4.66
C THR A 14 3.53 4.32 5.38
N VAL A 15 2.73 4.70 6.38
CA VAL A 15 1.87 3.76 7.10
C VAL A 15 0.79 3.18 6.19
N GLN A 16 0.20 4.02 5.33
CA GLN A 16 -0.78 3.56 4.34
C GLN A 16 -0.13 2.60 3.33
N GLY A 17 1.07 2.91 2.83
CA GLY A 17 1.84 2.03 1.96
C GLY A 17 2.16 0.68 2.60
N ALA A 18 2.58 0.68 3.87
CA ALA A 18 2.81 -0.55 4.63
C ALA A 18 1.52 -1.36 4.87
N GLY A 19 0.39 -0.68 5.09
CA GLY A 19 -0.92 -1.31 5.19
C GLY A 19 -1.32 -2.00 3.88
N SER A 20 -1.15 -1.32 2.75
CA SER A 20 -1.38 -1.91 1.42
C SER A 20 -0.45 -3.09 1.14
N GLU A 21 0.82 -3.02 1.55
CA GLU A 21 1.75 -4.15 1.42
C GLU A 21 1.29 -5.38 2.23
N ALA A 22 0.84 -5.17 3.46
CA ALA A 22 0.28 -6.24 4.30
C ALA A 22 -0.99 -6.85 3.69
N SER A 23 -1.92 -6.02 3.20
CA SER A 23 -3.14 -6.47 2.52
C SER A 23 -2.81 -7.28 1.26
N LYS A 24 -1.85 -6.82 0.45
CA LYS A 24 -1.34 -7.52 -0.73
C LYS A 24 -0.75 -8.88 -0.38
N GLU A 25 0.04 -9.00 0.68
CA GLU A 25 0.59 -10.30 1.12
C GLU A 25 -0.50 -11.26 1.60
N ALA A 26 -1.47 -10.77 2.39
CA ALA A 26 -2.62 -11.56 2.82
C ALA A 26 -3.44 -12.06 1.63
N ASN A 27 -3.74 -11.15 0.68
CA ASN A 27 -4.47 -11.46 -0.54
C ASN A 27 -3.69 -12.44 -1.45
N LYS A 28 -2.37 -12.31 -1.54
CA LYS A 28 -1.51 -13.28 -2.25
C LYS A 28 -1.54 -14.65 -1.59
N SER A 29 -1.61 -14.71 -0.26
CA SER A 29 -1.77 -15.96 0.47
C SER A 29 -3.11 -16.63 0.13
N VAL A 30 -4.22 -15.87 0.17
CA VAL A 30 -5.56 -16.38 -0.18
C VAL A 30 -5.64 -16.79 -1.65
N ALA A 31 -5.03 -16.04 -2.57
CA ALA A 31 -5.03 -16.38 -4.00
C ALA A 31 -4.30 -17.71 -4.30
N LYS A 32 -3.29 -18.04 -3.48
CA LYS A 32 -2.50 -19.28 -3.57
C LYS A 32 -3.06 -20.41 -2.71
N ASP A 33 -4.02 -20.13 -1.83
CA ASP A 33 -4.68 -21.12 -1.01
C ASP A 33 -5.52 -22.04 -1.90
N ASN A 34 -5.29 -23.35 -1.79
CA ASN A 34 -6.00 -24.37 -2.58
C ASN A 34 -7.31 -24.79 -1.91
N ASP A 35 -7.47 -24.52 -0.62
CA ASP A 35 -8.70 -24.74 0.13
C ASP A 35 -9.69 -23.57 -0.02
N ALA A 36 -9.20 -22.39 -0.42
CA ALA A 36 -10.04 -21.25 -0.76
C ALA A 36 -10.80 -21.46 -2.08
N SER A 37 -12.08 -21.05 -2.10
CA SER A 37 -12.92 -21.13 -3.30
C SER A 37 -12.31 -20.34 -4.48
N LEU A 38 -12.54 -20.78 -5.72
CA LEU A 38 -12.08 -20.08 -6.93
C LEU A 38 -12.50 -18.60 -6.96
N SER A 39 -13.70 -18.29 -6.48
CA SER A 39 -14.19 -16.91 -6.39
C SER A 39 -13.38 -16.10 -5.36
N SER A 40 -13.11 -16.66 -4.18
CA SER A 40 -12.26 -16.03 -3.16
C SER A 40 -10.85 -15.79 -3.68
N ARG A 41 -10.27 -16.76 -4.38
CA ARG A 41 -8.92 -16.64 -4.96
C ARG A 41 -8.84 -15.55 -6.03
N ALA A 42 -9.85 -15.47 -6.90
CA ALA A 42 -9.93 -14.45 -7.94
C ALA A 42 -10.10 -13.04 -7.36
N THR A 43 -10.97 -12.89 -6.36
CA THR A 43 -11.14 -11.63 -5.63
C THR A 43 -9.85 -11.23 -4.94
N ALA A 44 -9.21 -12.15 -4.21
CA ALA A 44 -7.94 -11.88 -3.55
C ALA A 44 -6.83 -11.53 -4.55
N ALA A 45 -6.74 -12.19 -5.70
CA ALA A 45 -5.79 -11.80 -6.74
C ALA A 45 -6.05 -10.39 -7.28
N LYS A 46 -7.32 -10.01 -7.45
CA LYS A 46 -7.71 -8.66 -7.86
C LYS A 46 -7.36 -7.63 -6.79
N ASP A 47 -7.68 -7.90 -5.53
CA ASP A 47 -7.37 -7.00 -4.42
C ASP A 47 -5.86 -6.86 -4.23
N ALA A 48 -5.08 -7.95 -4.34
CA ALA A 48 -3.62 -7.89 -4.30
C ALA A 48 -3.02 -6.99 -5.40
N LEU A 49 -3.63 -6.95 -6.58
CA LEU A 49 -3.21 -6.06 -7.66
C LEU A 49 -3.59 -4.60 -7.37
N GLY A 50 -4.79 -4.36 -6.82
CA GLY A 50 -5.21 -3.03 -6.35
C GLY A 50 -4.30 -2.51 -5.26
N ASP A 51 -4.08 -3.31 -4.22
CA ASP A 51 -3.18 -3.02 -3.11
C ASP A 51 -1.77 -2.69 -3.58
N LYS A 52 -1.24 -3.39 -4.61
CA LYS A 52 0.08 -3.08 -5.18
C LYS A 52 0.14 -1.71 -5.86
N ILE A 53 -0.95 -1.30 -6.50
CA ILE A 53 -1.04 0.02 -7.15
C ILE A 53 -1.13 1.11 -6.08
N ASP A 54 -1.94 0.91 -5.04
CA ASP A 54 -2.05 1.82 -3.90
C ASP A 54 -0.73 1.91 -3.11
N GLU A 55 -0.08 0.79 -2.82
CA GLU A 55 1.26 0.71 -2.21
C GLU A 55 2.27 1.56 -2.99
N SER A 56 2.30 1.43 -4.31
CA SER A 56 3.20 2.20 -5.18
C SER A 56 2.87 3.70 -5.17
N SER A 57 1.59 4.06 -5.19
CA SER A 57 1.15 5.46 -5.09
C SER A 57 1.53 6.08 -3.75
N HIS A 58 1.22 5.40 -2.64
CA HIS A 58 1.51 5.86 -1.29
C HIS A 58 3.02 5.99 -1.07
N ASN A 59 3.83 5.02 -1.49
CA ASN A 59 5.30 5.14 -1.42
C ASN A 59 5.83 6.31 -2.24
N THR A 60 5.31 6.51 -3.46
CA THR A 60 5.74 7.62 -4.32
C THR A 60 5.42 8.97 -3.68
N LYS A 61 4.20 9.14 -3.16
CA LYS A 61 3.82 10.38 -2.51
C LYS A 61 4.59 10.59 -1.21
N ALA A 62 4.85 9.53 -0.44
CA ALA A 62 5.71 9.59 0.73
C ALA A 62 7.11 10.13 0.34
N ASP A 63 7.71 9.62 -0.73
CA ASP A 63 9.02 10.08 -1.20
C ASP A 63 8.99 11.57 -1.62
N VAL A 64 7.95 11.99 -2.35
CA VAL A 64 7.74 13.40 -2.73
C VAL A 64 7.60 14.30 -1.49
N HIS A 65 6.78 13.90 -0.51
CA HIS A 65 6.61 14.66 0.73
C HIS A 65 7.91 14.72 1.55
N LYS A 66 8.71 13.65 1.53
CA LYS A 66 10.03 13.61 2.18
C LYS A 66 11.02 14.55 1.51
N GLU A 67 11.10 14.54 0.18
CA GLU A 67 11.92 15.48 -0.60
C GLU A 67 11.49 16.93 -0.37
N ALA A 68 10.17 17.20 -0.41
CA ALA A 68 9.59 18.51 -0.14
C ALA A 68 9.70 18.96 1.33
N ALA A 69 10.06 18.07 2.25
CA ALA A 69 10.39 18.42 3.63
C ALA A 69 11.89 18.73 3.84
N LYS A 70 12.76 18.38 2.87
CA LYS A 70 14.19 18.69 2.93
C LYS A 70 14.54 20.07 2.36
N HIS A 71 13.69 20.62 1.49
CA HIS A 71 13.80 21.95 0.90
C HIS A 71 12.92 22.97 1.64
#